data_AF-A0A0A9XJD0-F1
#
_entry.id   AF-A0A0A9XJD0-F1
#
_cell.length_a   1.000
_cell.length_b   1.000
_cell.length_c   1.000
_cell.angle_alpha   90.00
_cell.angle_beta   90.00
_cell.angle_gamma   90.00
#
_symmetry.space_group_name_H-M   'P 1'
#
loop_
_entity.id
_entity.type
_entity.pdbx_description
1 polymer ?
#
loop_
_entity_poly.entity_id
_entity_poly.type
_entity_poly.pdbx_seq_one_letter_code
_entity_poly.pdbx_strand_id
1 'polypeptide(L)'
;MLQRDKRRAREVYRKQRKIEHKIHRKKKKKHINDKVQSIEIANGENETRRFYQTANSIRKGYGVRQGDGLSAVLFNLALHNAISHVDPGGSIFYKSAQLCGYADDIAIIARNLRAMENIYSRLENLEVQMGLNGGTSKTIYMAVSADPTRRNVEDMSLNGTPFEGVQKFKYGTTITGDNAVSNVIQQRLAAGNSAYFSCLSRIYSPGNQN
;
A
#
# COMPACT_ATOMS: atom_id res chain seq x y z
N MET A 1 22.15 31.67 -5.93
CA MET A 1 22.23 30.96 -7.23
C MET A 1 21.68 29.51 -7.18
N LEU A 2 21.75 28.79 -6.05
CA LEU A 2 21.38 27.36 -5.88
C LEU A 2 19.88 26.95 -5.97
N GLN A 3 18.92 27.89 -6.05
CA GLN A 3 17.48 27.54 -6.11
C GLN A 3 16.91 27.43 -7.54
N ARG A 4 17.51 28.10 -8.54
CA ARG A 4 17.01 28.12 -9.92
C ARG A 4 17.17 26.76 -10.62
N ASP A 5 18.25 26.04 -10.34
CA ASP A 5 18.52 24.74 -10.95
C ASP A 5 17.50 23.66 -10.54
N LYS A 6 16.97 23.72 -9.31
CA LYS A 6 15.94 22.78 -8.84
C LYS A 6 14.60 22.95 -9.57
N ARG A 7 14.24 24.18 -9.98
CA ARG A 7 13.02 24.45 -10.75
C ARG A 7 13.15 23.96 -12.19
N ARG A 8 14.30 24.25 -12.82
CA ARG A 8 14.62 23.81 -14.18
C ARG A 8 14.69 22.28 -14.28
N ALA A 9 15.33 21.62 -13.32
CA ALA A 9 15.38 20.15 -13.24
C ALA A 9 13.99 19.53 -13.10
N ARG A 10 13.10 20.11 -12.28
CA ARG A 10 11.70 19.66 -12.14
C ARG A 10 10.90 19.83 -13.43
N GLU A 11 11.10 20.92 -14.17
CA GLU A 11 10.42 21.16 -15.45
C GLU A 11 10.89 20.19 -16.54
N VAL A 12 12.20 19.91 -16.60
CA VAL A 12 12.78 18.90 -17.49
C VAL A 12 12.21 17.52 -17.16
N TYR A 13 12.18 17.13 -15.89
CA TYR A 13 11.57 15.88 -15.45
C TYR A 13 10.08 15.78 -15.84
N ARG A 14 9.30 16.85 -15.63
CA ARG A 14 7.88 16.89 -16.02
C ARG A 14 7.69 16.72 -17.53
N LYS A 15 8.52 17.37 -18.36
CA LYS A 15 8.49 17.23 -19.82
C LYS A 15 8.85 15.80 -20.23
N GLN A 16 9.93 15.25 -19.68
CA GLN A 16 10.37 13.88 -19.95
C GLN A 16 9.29 12.85 -19.57
N ARG A 17 8.67 13.01 -18.40
CA ARG A 17 7.54 12.17 -17.94
C ARG A 17 6.34 12.26 -18.87
N LYS A 18 5.98 13.43 -19.39
CA LYS A 18 4.88 13.57 -20.35
C LYS A 18 5.16 12.79 -21.64
N ILE A 19 6.40 12.86 -22.14
CA ILE A 19 6.84 12.12 -23.33
C ILE A 19 6.81 10.62 -23.05
N GLU A 20 7.40 10.18 -21.93
CA GLU A 20 7.38 8.79 -21.46
C GLU A 20 5.95 8.24 -21.39
N HIS A 21 5.03 8.96 -20.71
CA HIS A 21 3.62 8.58 -20.63
C HIS A 21 2.95 8.49 -21.99
N LYS A 22 3.26 9.40 -22.92
CA LYS A 22 2.72 9.36 -24.28
C LYS A 22 3.22 8.13 -25.05
N ILE A 23 4.50 7.77 -24.88
CA ILE A 23 5.10 6.57 -25.47
C ILE A 23 4.47 5.31 -24.87
N HIS A 24 4.35 5.23 -23.54
CA HIS A 24 3.72 4.10 -22.86
C HIS A 24 2.26 3.92 -23.30
N ARG A 25 1.48 5.00 -23.38
CA ARG A 25 0.09 4.95 -23.88
C ARG A 25 0.02 4.46 -25.32
N LYS A 26 0.90 4.95 -26.21
CA LYS A 26 0.96 4.50 -27.61
C LYS A 26 1.34 3.02 -27.71
N LYS A 27 2.40 2.58 -27.03
CA LYS A 27 2.85 1.18 -27.01
C LYS A 27 1.77 0.25 -26.46
N LYS A 28 1.12 0.64 -25.36
CA LYS A 28 0.00 -0.11 -24.77
C LYS A 28 -1.19 -0.21 -25.73
N LYS A 29 -1.56 0.88 -26.41
CA LYS A 29 -2.64 0.87 -27.42
C LYS A 29 -2.30 -0.05 -28.59
N LYS A 30 -1.05 0.00 -29.09
CA LYS A 30 -0.59 -0.89 -30.16
C LYS A 30 -0.67 -2.35 -29.74
N HIS A 31 -0.13 -2.70 -28.56
CA HIS A 31 -0.19 -4.05 -28.02
C HIS A 31 -1.61 -4.59 -27.87
N ILE A 32 -2.56 -3.75 -27.43
CA ILE A 32 -3.97 -4.13 -27.35
C ILE A 32 -4.55 -4.36 -28.75
N ASN A 33 -4.30 -3.46 -29.69
CA ASN A 33 -4.77 -3.62 -31.07
C ASN A 33 -4.21 -4.88 -31.74
N ASP A 34 -2.91 -5.15 -31.60
CA ASP A 34 -2.26 -6.32 -32.17
C ASP A 34 -2.88 -7.63 -31.60
N LYS A 35 -3.24 -7.63 -30.30
CA LYS A 35 -3.96 -8.74 -29.66
C LYS A 35 -5.41 -8.88 -30.11
N VAL A 36 -6.10 -7.77 -30.42
CA VAL A 36 -7.46 -7.83 -30.95
C VAL A 36 -7.45 -8.39 -32.37
N GLN A 37 -6.50 -7.95 -33.20
CA GLN A 37 -6.32 -8.51 -34.54
C GLN A 37 -6.01 -10.00 -34.52
N SER A 38 -5.16 -10.48 -33.60
CA SER A 38 -4.90 -11.93 -33.52
C SER A 38 -6.12 -12.74 -33.09
N ILE A 39 -7.05 -12.14 -32.33
CA ILE A 39 -8.34 -12.75 -31.99
C ILE A 39 -9.27 -12.79 -33.21
N GLU A 40 -9.34 -11.69 -33.97
CA GLU A 40 -10.15 -11.62 -35.19
C GLU A 40 -9.69 -12.63 -36.23
N ILE A 41 -8.37 -12.78 -36.42
CA ILE A 41 -7.78 -13.79 -37.31
C ILE A 41 -8.13 -15.20 -36.84
N ALA A 42 -7.91 -15.52 -35.56
CA ALA A 42 -8.23 -16.83 -35.02
C ALA A 42 -9.73 -17.18 -35.10
N ASN A 43 -10.61 -16.17 -35.03
CA ASN A 43 -12.05 -16.34 -35.23
C ASN A 43 -12.39 -16.58 -36.72
N GLY A 44 -11.75 -15.84 -37.63
CA GLY A 44 -11.91 -16.02 -39.08
C GLY A 44 -11.40 -17.37 -39.60
N GLU A 45 -10.36 -17.92 -38.95
CA GLU A 45 -9.80 -19.24 -39.26
C GLU A 45 -10.56 -20.41 -38.60
N ASN A 46 -11.66 -20.14 -37.88
CA ASN A 46 -12.40 -21.12 -37.06
C ASN A 46 -11.52 -21.89 -36.06
N GLU A 47 -10.37 -21.35 -35.66
CA GLU A 47 -9.47 -21.94 -34.68
C GLU A 47 -9.97 -21.65 -33.26
N THR A 48 -11.08 -22.31 -32.88
CA THR A 48 -11.78 -22.11 -31.62
C THR A 48 -10.84 -22.18 -30.41
N ARG A 49 -9.89 -23.13 -30.43
CA ARG A 49 -8.89 -23.30 -29.35
C ARG A 49 -7.96 -22.10 -29.22
N ARG A 50 -7.45 -21.56 -30.33
CA ARG A 50 -6.52 -20.42 -30.34
C ARG A 50 -7.23 -19.11 -30.02
N PHE A 51 -8.47 -18.96 -30.48
CA PHE A 51 -9.36 -17.88 -30.08
C PHE A 51 -9.53 -17.84 -28.56
N TYR A 52 -9.96 -18.95 -27.95
CA TYR A 52 -10.15 -18.99 -26.49
C TYR A 52 -8.85 -18.84 -25.70
N GLN A 53 -7.73 -19.38 -26.17
CA GLN A 53 -6.43 -19.16 -25.52
C GLN A 53 -6.04 -17.67 -25.53
N THR A 54 -6.21 -16.99 -26.66
CA THR A 54 -5.84 -15.58 -26.83
C THR A 54 -6.81 -14.67 -26.07
N ALA A 55 -8.11 -14.91 -26.17
CA ALA A 55 -9.14 -14.19 -25.42
C ALA A 55 -8.99 -14.38 -23.90
N ASN A 56 -8.72 -15.61 -23.44
CA ASN A 56 -8.44 -15.86 -22.04
C ASN A 56 -7.11 -15.24 -21.59
N SER A 57 -6.12 -15.05 -22.46
CA SER A 57 -4.90 -14.29 -22.13
C SER A 57 -5.17 -12.81 -21.89
N ILE A 58 -6.25 -12.26 -22.48
CA ILE A 58 -6.73 -10.90 -22.18
C ILE A 58 -7.46 -10.89 -20.84
N ARG A 59 -8.23 -11.94 -20.51
CA ARG A 59 -8.91 -12.07 -19.20
C ARG A 59 -7.96 -12.40 -18.04
N LYS A 60 -6.92 -13.21 -18.24
CA LYS A 60 -6.05 -13.78 -17.19
C LYS A 60 -5.08 -12.79 -16.53
N GLY A 61 -5.22 -11.49 -16.75
CA GLY A 61 -4.19 -10.52 -16.38
C GLY A 61 -4.58 -9.40 -15.44
N TYR A 62 -5.82 -9.31 -14.96
CA TYR A 62 -6.27 -8.07 -14.34
C TYR A 62 -7.06 -8.31 -13.06
N GLY A 63 -6.39 -8.08 -11.94
CA GLY A 63 -7.04 -7.58 -10.74
C GLY A 63 -7.72 -6.23 -11.01
N VAL A 64 -8.21 -5.61 -9.96
CA VAL A 64 -9.04 -4.41 -10.09
C VAL A 64 -8.26 -3.25 -10.71
N ARG A 65 -8.90 -2.48 -11.59
CA ARG A 65 -8.22 -1.47 -12.41
C ARG A 65 -7.75 -0.30 -11.55
N GLN A 66 -6.43 -0.11 -11.46
CA GLN A 66 -5.86 1.04 -10.74
C GLN A 66 -6.30 2.37 -11.39
N GLY A 67 -6.73 3.32 -10.55
CA GLY A 67 -7.20 4.65 -10.95
C GLY A 67 -8.67 4.75 -11.34
N ASP A 68 -9.43 3.66 -11.17
CA ASP A 68 -10.89 3.67 -11.23
C ASP A 68 -11.48 3.64 -9.80
N GLY A 69 -12.51 4.45 -9.53
CA GLY A 69 -13.09 4.61 -8.19
C GLY A 69 -13.84 3.36 -7.73
N LEU A 70 -14.53 2.67 -8.65
CA LEU A 70 -15.24 1.42 -8.36
C LEU A 70 -14.26 0.27 -8.05
N SER A 71 -13.11 0.28 -8.73
CA SER A 71 -12.09 -0.73 -8.53
C SER A 71 -11.53 -0.75 -7.10
N ALA A 72 -11.40 0.42 -6.46
CA ALA A 72 -10.99 0.50 -5.05
C ALA A 72 -12.06 -0.08 -4.10
N VAL A 73 -13.34 0.19 -4.36
CA VAL A 73 -14.45 -0.33 -3.57
C VAL A 73 -14.57 -1.85 -3.69
N LEU A 74 -14.49 -2.38 -4.90
CA LEU A 74 -14.54 -3.81 -5.16
C LEU A 74 -13.37 -4.56 -4.50
N PHE A 75 -12.17 -3.98 -4.55
CA PHE A 75 -11.00 -4.54 -3.86
C PHE A 75 -11.23 -4.60 -2.34
N ASN A 76 -11.60 -3.46 -1.73
CA ASN A 76 -11.82 -3.38 -0.29
C ASN A 76 -12.97 -4.28 0.16
N LEU A 77 -14.02 -4.45 -0.66
CA LEU A 77 -15.13 -5.35 -0.37
C LEU A 77 -14.69 -6.81 -0.36
N ALA A 78 -13.89 -7.23 -1.36
CA ALA A 78 -13.34 -8.58 -1.41
C ALA A 78 -12.41 -8.84 -0.20
N LEU A 79 -11.54 -7.88 0.11
CA LEU A 79 -10.63 -7.95 1.26
C LEU A 79 -11.40 -8.02 2.59
N HIS A 80 -12.42 -7.19 2.78
CA HIS A 80 -13.26 -7.19 3.97
C HIS A 80 -14.00 -8.52 4.15
N ASN A 81 -14.56 -9.07 3.06
CA ASN A 81 -15.21 -10.36 3.09
C ASN A 81 -14.23 -11.48 3.46
N ALA A 82 -13.01 -11.48 2.92
CA ALA A 82 -12.01 -12.45 3.32
C ALA A 82 -11.64 -12.32 4.82
N ILE A 83 -11.35 -11.09 5.27
CA ILE A 83 -10.97 -10.81 6.66
C ILE A 83 -12.04 -11.20 7.66
N SER A 84 -13.33 -10.98 7.36
CA SER A 84 -14.43 -11.28 8.28
C SER A 84 -14.55 -12.77 8.61
N HIS A 85 -14.05 -13.66 7.74
CA HIS A 85 -13.95 -15.09 8.00
C HIS A 85 -12.80 -15.45 8.96
N VAL A 86 -11.78 -14.59 9.08
CA VAL A 86 -10.65 -14.79 9.99
C VAL A 86 -10.92 -14.18 11.36
N ASP A 87 -11.38 -12.93 11.42
CA ASP A 87 -11.80 -12.29 12.65
C ASP A 87 -13.21 -11.71 12.49
N PRO A 88 -14.26 -12.38 13.00
CA PRO A 88 -15.65 -11.93 12.86
C PRO A 88 -15.97 -10.66 13.68
N GLY A 89 -14.97 -9.99 14.26
CA GLY A 89 -15.10 -8.71 14.94
C GLY A 89 -15.18 -8.80 16.46
N GLY A 90 -14.91 -7.69 17.14
CA GLY A 90 -14.81 -7.58 18.60
C GLY A 90 -13.62 -6.69 19.00
N SER A 91 -13.43 -6.48 20.30
CA SER A 91 -12.32 -5.67 20.80
C SER A 91 -11.24 -6.54 21.44
N ILE A 92 -9.97 -6.13 21.27
CA ILE A 92 -8.82 -6.73 21.96
C ILE A 92 -8.95 -6.75 23.50
N PHE A 93 -9.83 -5.94 24.09
CA PHE A 93 -10.09 -6.00 25.53
C PHE A 93 -10.63 -7.36 25.99
N TYR A 94 -11.41 -8.03 25.13
CA TYR A 94 -12.05 -9.31 25.43
C TYR A 94 -11.51 -10.47 24.60
N LYS A 95 -10.59 -10.20 23.67
CA LYS A 95 -9.95 -11.18 22.78
C LYS A 95 -8.44 -11.22 22.95
N SER A 96 -7.82 -12.33 22.58
CA SER A 96 -6.35 -12.46 22.59
C SER A 96 -5.67 -11.87 21.35
N ALA A 97 -6.42 -11.69 20.27
CA ALA A 97 -5.97 -11.03 19.04
C ALA A 97 -7.14 -10.32 18.35
N GLN A 98 -6.81 -9.31 17.55
CA GLN A 98 -7.73 -8.51 16.75
C GLN A 98 -7.07 -8.16 15.42
N LEU A 99 -7.86 -8.11 14.34
CA LEU A 99 -7.42 -7.73 13.02
C LEU A 99 -8.06 -6.40 12.61
N CYS A 100 -7.24 -5.44 12.18
CA CYS A 100 -7.66 -4.10 11.79
C CYS A 100 -7.23 -3.84 10.35
N GLY A 101 -8.20 -3.66 9.45
CA GLY A 101 -7.92 -3.31 8.05
C GLY A 101 -8.28 -1.84 7.76
N TYR A 102 -7.42 -1.14 7.02
CA TYR A 102 -7.75 0.16 6.42
C TYR A 102 -7.25 0.19 4.97
N ALA A 103 -8.17 0.40 4.03
CA ALA A 103 -7.89 0.27 2.60
C ALA A 103 -7.20 -1.08 2.29
N ASP A 104 -5.97 -1.05 1.78
CA ASP A 104 -5.14 -2.20 1.46
C ASP A 104 -4.21 -2.65 2.60
N ASP A 105 -4.10 -1.87 3.68
CA ASP A 105 -3.26 -2.19 4.84
C ASP A 105 -4.00 -3.01 5.89
N ILE A 106 -3.33 -4.03 6.45
CA ILE A 106 -3.84 -4.86 7.54
C ILE A 106 -2.87 -4.80 8.73
N ALA A 107 -3.41 -4.62 9.92
CA ALA A 107 -2.68 -4.70 11.19
C ALA A 107 -3.23 -5.84 12.04
N ILE A 108 -2.34 -6.69 12.56
CA ILE A 108 -2.65 -7.71 13.55
C ILE A 108 -2.22 -7.18 14.91
N ILE A 109 -3.14 -7.17 15.87
CA ILE A 109 -2.85 -6.77 17.25
C ILE A 109 -3.14 -7.97 18.14
N ALA A 110 -2.14 -8.43 18.89
CA ALA A 110 -2.27 -9.60 19.76
C ALA A 110 -1.62 -9.38 21.13
N ARG A 111 -2.12 -10.07 22.15
CA ARG A 111 -1.58 -9.99 23.53
C ARG A 111 -0.34 -10.85 23.74
N ASN A 112 -0.11 -11.82 22.86
CA ASN A 112 1.05 -12.69 22.90
C ASN A 112 1.36 -13.23 21.50
N LEU A 113 2.58 -13.74 21.34
CA LEU A 113 3.10 -14.23 20.07
C LEU A 113 2.25 -15.37 19.50
N ARG A 114 1.87 -16.34 20.32
CA ARG A 114 1.04 -17.49 19.90
C ARG A 114 -0.30 -17.07 19.30
N ALA A 115 -0.96 -16.07 19.89
CA ALA A 115 -2.22 -15.54 19.36
C ALA A 115 -2.00 -14.82 18.02
N MET A 116 -0.84 -14.16 17.85
CA MET A 116 -0.45 -13.53 16.59
C MET A 116 -0.19 -14.58 15.50
N GLU A 117 0.59 -15.62 15.79
CA GLU A 117 0.87 -16.74 14.86
C GLU A 117 -0.41 -17.42 14.38
N ASN A 118 -1.37 -17.66 15.27
CA ASN A 118 -2.65 -18.26 14.91
C ASN A 118 -3.45 -17.41 13.92
N ILE A 119 -3.47 -16.08 14.09
CA ILE A 119 -4.16 -15.17 13.16
C ILE A 119 -3.38 -15.04 11.85
N TYR A 120 -2.05 -14.90 11.94
CA TYR A 120 -1.17 -14.80 10.78
C TYR A 120 -1.29 -16.03 9.87
N SER A 121 -1.29 -17.24 10.42
CA SER A 121 -1.49 -18.49 9.67
C SER A 121 -2.82 -18.51 8.91
N ARG A 122 -3.88 -17.93 9.48
CA ARG A 122 -5.20 -17.85 8.83
C ARG A 122 -5.21 -16.79 7.74
N LEU A 123 -4.52 -15.67 7.94
CA LEU A 123 -4.32 -14.64 6.92
C LEU A 123 -3.50 -15.15 5.73
N GLU A 124 -2.43 -15.90 5.97
CA GLU A 124 -1.61 -16.50 4.91
C GLU A 124 -2.44 -17.42 3.99
N ASN A 125 -3.33 -18.23 4.58
CA ASN A 125 -4.27 -19.04 3.81
C ASN A 125 -5.25 -18.19 2.98
N LEU A 126 -5.71 -17.06 3.50
CA LEU A 126 -6.57 -16.13 2.75
C LEU A 126 -5.81 -15.46 1.60
N GLU A 127 -4.56 -15.07 1.80
CA GLU A 127 -3.74 -14.46 0.76
C GLU A 127 -3.64 -15.40 -0.45
N VAL A 128 -3.35 -16.69 -0.19
CA VAL A 128 -3.29 -17.73 -1.23
C VAL A 128 -4.64 -17.89 -1.94
N GLN A 129 -5.75 -17.91 -1.19
CA GLN A 129 -7.10 -18.04 -1.77
C GLN A 129 -7.49 -16.83 -2.64
N MET A 130 -7.08 -15.63 -2.25
CA MET A 130 -7.36 -14.40 -3.00
C MET A 130 -6.36 -14.14 -4.13
N GLY A 131 -5.30 -14.95 -4.24
CA GLY A 131 -4.20 -14.70 -5.18
C GLY A 131 -3.44 -13.41 -4.86
N LEU A 132 -3.37 -13.03 -3.58
CA LEU A 132 -2.56 -11.92 -3.07
C LEU A 132 -1.20 -12.46 -2.63
N ASN A 133 -0.17 -11.63 -2.75
CA ASN A 133 1.14 -11.90 -2.15
C ASN A 133 1.39 -10.85 -1.07
N GLY A 134 1.41 -11.27 0.20
CA GLY A 134 1.87 -10.43 1.29
C GLY A 134 3.30 -9.95 1.05
N GLY A 135 3.51 -8.64 1.02
CA GLY A 135 4.83 -8.05 0.86
C GLY A 135 5.63 -8.19 2.16
N THR A 136 6.33 -9.31 2.33
CA THR A 136 7.12 -9.62 3.54
C THR A 136 8.15 -8.53 3.85
N SER A 137 8.76 -7.92 2.82
CA SER A 137 9.76 -6.84 2.99
C SER A 137 9.20 -5.52 3.51
N LYS A 138 7.88 -5.33 3.56
CA LYS A 138 7.24 -4.12 4.11
C LYS A 138 6.56 -4.38 5.45
N THR A 139 6.45 -5.64 5.85
CA THR A 139 5.74 -6.00 7.07
C THR A 139 6.70 -5.90 8.24
N ILE A 140 6.31 -5.12 9.24
CA ILE A 140 7.12 -4.82 10.42
C ILE A 140 6.37 -5.25 11.67
N TYR A 141 7.12 -5.64 12.69
CA TYR A 141 6.59 -6.03 13.99
C TYR A 141 7.01 -5.01 15.06
N MET A 142 6.12 -4.76 16.03
CA MET A 142 6.41 -3.89 17.17
C MET A 142 5.80 -4.47 18.44
N ALA A 143 6.60 -4.58 19.51
CA ALA A 143 6.10 -4.88 20.84
C ALA A 143 5.69 -3.59 21.57
N VAL A 144 4.48 -3.58 22.11
CA VAL A 144 3.93 -2.44 22.87
C VAL A 144 3.67 -2.87 24.31
N SER A 145 4.26 -2.18 25.28
CA SER A 145 4.11 -2.51 26.70
C SER A 145 4.45 -1.32 27.58
N ALA A 146 3.70 -1.16 28.69
CA ALA A 146 4.05 -0.22 29.74
C ALA A 146 5.38 -0.60 30.43
N ASP A 147 5.65 -1.90 30.54
CA ASP A 147 6.91 -2.44 31.06
C ASP A 147 8.03 -2.30 30.02
N PRO A 148 9.11 -1.53 30.28
CA PRO A 148 10.25 -1.37 29.38
C PRO A 148 10.95 -2.67 29.01
N THR A 149 10.99 -3.65 29.92
CA THR A 149 11.69 -4.93 29.68
C THR A 149 11.02 -5.76 28.59
N ARG A 150 9.71 -5.57 28.41
CA ARG A 150 8.88 -6.25 27.40
C ARG A 150 8.82 -5.51 26.06
N ARG A 151 9.54 -4.38 25.94
CA ARG A 151 9.63 -3.59 24.70
C ARG A 151 10.89 -3.91 23.89
N ASN A 152 11.77 -4.78 24.37
CA ASN A 152 12.89 -5.26 23.57
C ASN A 152 12.34 -6.06 22.38
N VAL A 153 12.43 -5.47 21.20
CA VAL A 153 11.97 -6.07 19.94
C VAL A 153 13.20 -6.63 19.25
N GLU A 154 13.33 -7.95 19.24
CA GLU A 154 14.22 -8.65 18.31
C GLU A 154 13.45 -8.96 17.01
N ASP A 155 14.19 -9.19 15.94
CA ASP A 155 13.60 -9.73 14.71
C ASP A 155 12.94 -11.07 15.02
N MET A 156 11.75 -11.26 14.46
CA MET A 156 10.93 -12.41 14.77
C MET A 156 10.58 -13.18 13.51
N SER A 157 10.31 -14.47 13.64
CA SER A 157 9.75 -15.27 12.54
C SER A 157 8.35 -15.74 12.88
N LEU A 158 7.40 -15.57 11.95
CA LEU A 158 6.07 -16.17 12.01
C LEU A 158 5.98 -17.19 10.88
N ASN A 159 5.68 -18.45 11.19
CA ASN A 159 5.61 -19.54 10.21
C ASN A 159 6.86 -19.65 9.30
N GLY A 160 8.04 -19.31 9.81
CA GLY A 160 9.29 -19.30 9.03
C GLY A 160 9.51 -18.06 8.18
N THR A 161 8.57 -17.11 8.15
CA THR A 161 8.74 -15.81 7.50
C THR A 161 9.36 -14.81 8.49
N PRO A 162 10.52 -14.19 8.19
CA PRO A 162 11.16 -13.21 9.06
C PRO A 162 10.50 -11.83 8.97
N PHE A 163 10.39 -11.15 10.11
CA PHE A 163 9.85 -9.80 10.26
C PHE A 163 10.82 -8.93 11.07
N GLU A 164 11.03 -7.71 10.59
CA GLU A 164 11.86 -6.72 11.27
C GLU A 164 11.15 -6.20 12.53
N GLY A 165 11.87 -6.25 13.66
CA GLY A 165 11.43 -5.69 14.93
C GLY A 165 11.73 -4.19 15.03
N VAL A 166 10.69 -3.36 15.13
CA VAL A 166 10.83 -1.90 15.23
C VAL A 166 10.29 -1.36 16.55
N GLN A 167 10.93 -0.31 17.07
CA GLN A 167 10.46 0.40 18.27
C GLN A 167 9.48 1.54 17.95
N LYS A 168 9.48 2.00 16.71
CA LYS A 168 8.62 3.07 16.21
C LYS A 168 8.36 2.89 14.72
N PHE A 169 7.15 3.22 14.28
CA PHE A 169 6.81 3.29 12.86
C PHE A 169 5.77 4.35 12.58
N LYS A 170 5.53 4.63 11.29
CA LYS A 170 4.56 5.64 10.86
C LYS A 170 3.37 4.97 10.17
N TYR A 171 2.19 5.18 10.72
CA TYR A 171 0.91 4.73 10.16
C TYR A 171 -0.12 5.85 10.31
N GLY A 172 -0.14 6.77 9.34
CA GLY A 172 -0.78 8.08 9.46
C GLY A 172 -0.03 9.02 10.43
N THR A 173 0.10 8.60 11.69
CA THR A 173 0.91 9.22 12.75
C THR A 173 2.05 8.30 13.19
N THR A 174 3.05 8.86 13.87
CA THR A 174 4.10 8.02 14.50
C THR A 174 3.50 7.26 15.67
N ILE A 175 3.71 5.96 15.68
CA ILE A 175 3.36 5.06 16.77
C ILE A 175 4.68 4.58 17.39
N THR A 176 4.75 4.58 18.72
CA THR A 176 5.92 4.15 19.49
C THR A 176 5.52 3.04 20.46
N GLY A 177 6.43 2.12 20.75
CA GLY A 177 6.18 0.99 21.66
C GLY A 177 5.86 1.39 23.11
N ASP A 178 6.18 2.63 23.50
CA ASP A 178 5.90 3.23 24.82
C ASP A 178 4.60 4.05 24.88
N ASN A 179 3.88 4.15 23.76
CA ASN A 179 2.66 4.96 23.61
C ASN A 179 2.85 6.43 24.07
N ALA A 180 4.04 7.01 23.87
CA ALA A 180 4.33 8.39 24.24
C ALA A 180 3.57 9.39 23.37
N VAL A 181 2.36 9.76 23.80
CA VAL A 181 1.48 10.74 23.12
C VAL A 181 2.15 12.11 22.96
N SER A 182 3.06 12.47 23.88
CA SER A 182 3.84 13.71 23.82
C SER A 182 4.63 13.85 22.51
N ASN A 183 5.22 12.77 22.01
CA ASN A 183 5.97 12.75 20.75
C ASN A 183 5.05 13.05 19.56
N VAL A 184 3.84 12.48 19.56
CA VAL A 184 2.84 12.73 18.52
C VAL A 184 2.40 14.19 18.52
N ILE A 185 2.15 14.76 19.70
CA ILE A 185 1.76 16.18 19.86
C ILE A 185 2.87 17.10 19.35
N GLN A 186 4.12 16.87 19.76
CA GLN A 186 5.26 17.69 19.32
C GLN A 186 5.44 17.61 17.80
N GLN A 187 5.31 16.43 17.19
CA GLN A 187 5.38 16.28 15.74
C GLN A 187 4.26 17.04 15.02
N ARG A 188 3.03 17.01 15.55
CA ARG A 188 1.90 17.76 14.99
C ARG A 188 2.12 19.27 15.10
N LEU A 189 2.62 19.76 16.24
CA LEU A 189 2.97 21.17 16.42
C LEU A 189 4.08 21.60 15.46
N ALA A 190 5.13 20.79 15.31
CA ALA A 190 6.23 21.06 14.39
C ALA A 190 5.74 21.11 12.92
N ALA A 191 4.88 20.18 12.52
CA ALA A 191 4.28 20.17 11.18
C ALA A 191 3.39 21.40 10.96
N GLY A 192 2.59 21.78 11.96
CA GLY A 192 1.77 22.99 11.94
C GLY A 192 2.61 24.27 11.80
N ASN A 193 3.66 24.42 12.61
CA ASN A 193 4.59 25.54 12.54
C ASN A 193 5.30 25.58 11.18
N SER A 194 5.79 24.44 10.69
CA SER A 194 6.43 24.37 9.37
C SER A 194 5.48 24.78 8.24
N ALA A 195 4.21 24.35 8.29
CA ALA A 195 3.20 24.75 7.31
C ALA A 195 2.89 26.25 7.41
N TYR A 196 2.73 26.77 8.63
CA TYR A 196 2.49 28.18 8.90
C TYR A 196 3.62 29.06 8.33
N PHE A 197 4.88 28.79 8.66
CA PHE A 197 6.02 29.55 8.14
C PHE A 197 6.21 29.39 6.62
N SER A 198 5.87 28.23 6.06
CA SER A 198 5.86 28.01 4.61
C SER A 198 4.77 28.81 3.88
N CYS A 199 3.63 29.03 4.52
CA CYS A 199 2.58 29.91 4.00
C CYS A 199 2.94 31.38 4.19
N LEU A 200 3.46 31.75 5.36
CA LEU A 200 3.87 33.10 5.69
C LEU A 200 4.95 33.59 4.72
N SER A 201 5.99 32.79 4.47
CA SER A 201 7.04 33.11 3.49
C SER A 201 6.51 33.26 2.06
N ARG A 202 5.39 32.60 1.69
CA ARG A 202 4.74 32.78 0.37
C ARG A 202 3.85 34.01 0.31
N ILE A 203 3.17 34.34 1.40
CA ILE A 203 2.30 35.54 1.51
C ILE A 203 3.17 36.81 1.57
N TYR A 204 4.27 36.75 2.31
CA TYR A 204 5.23 37.84 2.48
C TYR A 204 6.47 37.72 1.58
N SER A 205 6.43 36.88 0.54
CA SER A 205 7.48 36.93 -0.49
C SER A 205 7.40 38.30 -1.16
N PRO A 206 8.45 39.15 -1.08
CA PRO A 206 8.46 40.42 -1.76
C PRO A 206 8.43 40.15 -3.26
N GLY A 207 7.26 40.35 -3.87
CA GLY A 207 7.16 40.50 -5.31
C GLY A 207 7.87 41.79 -5.70
N ASN A 208 8.90 41.67 -6.54
CA ASN A 208 9.46 42.68 -7.42
C ASN A 208 9.04 44.14 -7.10
N GLN A 209 9.85 44.84 -6.32
CA GLN A 209 10.06 46.25 -6.64
C GLN A 209 10.91 46.28 -7.92
N ASN A 210 10.45 47.13 -8.85
CA ASN A 210 11.00 47.36 -10.18
C ASN A 210 12.52 47.52 -10.21
#